data_AF-A0A8J5IDR3-F1
#
_entry.id   AF-A0A8J5IDR3-F1
#
_cell.length_a   1.000
_cell.length_b   1.000
_cell.length_c   1.000
_cell.angle_alpha   90.00
_cell.angle_beta   90.00
_cell.angle_gamma   90.00
#
_symmetry.space_group_name_H-M   'P 1'
#
loop_
_entity.id
_entity.type
_entity.pdbx_description
1 polymer ?
#
loop_
_entity_poly.entity_id
_entity_poly.type
_entity_poly.pdbx_seq_one_letter_code
_entity_poly.pdbx_strand_id
1 'polypeptide(L)'
;MHYWDGRFVRSVTFTTKLFNQMQRHSAVQKAARVGVTHEKTIEKFGQLINTSRFKQALANAKSNPDSKEAFWLNARLLRLLSLVGGSVPLSPFERAATGLKLGAMRYRYGIALH
;
A
#
# COMPACT_ATOMS: atom_id res chain seq x y z
N MET A 1 3.67 5.27 31.80
CA MET A 1 2.65 6.26 31.41
C MET A 1 3.21 7.11 30.29
N HIS A 2 2.56 7.16 29.13
CA HIS A 2 2.92 8.09 28.05
C HIS A 2 2.14 9.40 28.24
N TYR A 3 2.87 10.50 28.47
CA TYR A 3 2.30 11.84 28.63
C TYR A 3 2.05 12.47 27.26
N TRP A 4 0.80 12.81 26.95
CA TRP A 4 0.38 13.44 25.70
C TRP A 4 -0.13 14.85 26.02
N ASP A 5 0.67 15.89 25.79
CA ASP A 5 0.29 17.26 26.19
C ASP A 5 -0.42 18.08 25.10
N GLY A 6 -0.64 17.51 23.91
CA GLY A 6 -1.38 18.17 22.83
C GLY A 6 -0.74 19.45 22.25
N ARG A 7 0.43 19.90 22.72
CA ARG A 7 1.07 21.17 22.29
C ARG A 7 1.28 21.26 20.78
N PHE A 8 1.44 20.13 20.12
CA PHE A 8 1.68 20.04 18.67
C PHE A 8 0.42 19.89 17.82
N VAL A 9 -0.75 19.71 18.43
CA VAL A 9 -2.06 19.60 17.72
C VAL A 9 -2.33 20.85 16.89
N ARG A 10 -1.90 22.02 17.39
CA ARG A 10 -2.07 23.31 16.70
C ARG A 10 -1.20 23.47 15.46
N SER A 11 -0.15 22.67 15.31
CA SER A 11 0.73 22.71 14.13
C SER A 11 0.32 21.62 13.14
N VAL A 12 -0.57 21.99 12.22
CA VAL A 12 -1.07 21.10 11.15
C VAL A 12 0.09 20.53 10.32
N THR A 13 1.08 21.35 10.00
CA THR A 13 2.26 20.95 9.21
C THR A 13 3.07 19.86 9.93
N PHE A 14 3.31 20.03 11.23
CA PHE A 14 4.07 19.07 12.03
C PHE A 14 3.31 17.75 12.19
N THR A 15 2.02 17.83 12.52
CA THR A 15 1.14 16.66 12.66
C THR A 15 1.05 15.88 11.34
N THR A 16 0.91 16.57 10.21
CA THR A 16 0.90 15.95 8.87
C THR A 16 2.23 15.29 8.53
N LYS A 17 3.36 15.92 8.89
CA LYS A 17 4.70 15.35 8.66
C LYS A 17 4.91 14.07 9.47
N LEU A 18 4.56 14.07 10.76
CA LEU A 18 4.66 12.88 11.61
C LEU A 18 3.75 11.75 11.11
N PHE A 19 2.54 12.08 10.67
CA PHE A 19 1.62 11.11 10.11
C PHE A 19 2.16 10.47 8.82
N ASN A 20 2.70 11.29 7.91
CA ASN A 20 3.37 10.79 6.70
C ASN A 20 4.54 9.86 7.04
N GLN A 21 5.29 10.17 8.11
CA GLN A 21 6.39 9.33 8.58
C GLN A 21 5.88 7.97 9.10
N MET A 22 4.79 7.96 9.87
CA MET A 22 4.15 6.72 10.33
C MET A 22 3.67 5.85 9.17
N GLN A 23 3.04 6.46 8.15
CA GLN A 23 2.59 5.75 6.96
C GLN A 23 3.76 5.12 6.20
N ARG A 24 4.84 5.88 5.98
CA ARG A 24 6.07 5.37 5.34
C ARG A 24 6.67 4.22 6.12
N HIS A 25 6.78 4.36 7.44
CA HIS A 25 7.34 3.30 8.29
C HIS A 25 6.52 2.01 8.20
N SER A 26 5.19 2.10 8.28
CA SER A 26 4.33 0.93 8.16
C SER A 26 4.38 0.30 6.77
N ALA A 27 4.46 1.09 5.70
CA ALA A 27 4.66 0.59 4.34
C ALA A 27 6.01 -0.15 4.20
N VAL A 28 7.08 0.41 4.75
CA VAL A 28 8.41 -0.23 4.75
C VAL A 28 8.39 -1.56 5.53
N GLN A 29 7.75 -1.61 6.71
CA GLN A 29 7.60 -2.84 7.47
C GLN A 29 6.82 -3.92 6.70
N LYS A 30 5.72 -3.54 6.03
CA LYS A 30 4.96 -4.46 5.17
C LYS A 30 5.81 -5.00 4.03
N ALA A 31 6.54 -4.12 3.33
CA ALA A 31 7.45 -4.51 2.25
C ALA A 31 8.55 -5.47 2.74
N ALA A 32 9.17 -5.16 3.88
CA ALA A 32 10.17 -6.04 4.52
C ALA A 32 9.57 -7.41 4.86
N ARG A 33 8.37 -7.46 5.43
CA ARG A 33 7.68 -8.71 5.75
C ARG A 33 7.36 -9.54 4.50
N VAL A 34 6.93 -8.91 3.41
CA VAL A 34 6.69 -9.56 2.12
C VAL A 34 8.00 -10.13 1.56
N GLY A 35 9.09 -9.37 1.65
CA GLY A 35 10.44 -9.83 1.27
C GLY A 35 10.85 -11.11 1.99
N VAL A 36 10.63 -11.18 3.32
CA VAL A 36 10.95 -12.37 4.12
C VAL A 36 10.00 -13.55 3.84
N THR A 37 8.69 -13.28 3.70
CA THR A 37 7.67 -14.35 3.58
C THR A 37 7.62 -14.95 2.18
N HIS A 38 7.93 -14.15 1.15
CA HIS A 38 7.79 -14.51 -0.25
C HIS A 38 9.10 -14.41 -1.05
N GLU A 39 10.25 -14.47 -0.36
CA GLU A 39 11.60 -14.34 -0.91
C GLU A 39 11.78 -15.12 -2.22
N LYS A 40 11.54 -16.44 -2.19
CA LYS A 40 11.68 -17.33 -3.37
C LYS A 40 10.77 -16.94 -4.53
N THR A 41 9.59 -16.40 -4.25
CA THR A 41 8.63 -15.97 -5.29
C THR A 41 9.10 -14.67 -5.93
N ILE A 42 9.63 -13.73 -5.13
CA ILE A 42 10.20 -12.46 -5.60
C ILE A 42 11.47 -12.72 -6.40
N GLU A 43 12.34 -13.62 -5.94
CA GLU A 43 13.56 -14.01 -6.64
C GLU A 43 13.25 -14.64 -8.01
N LYS A 44 12.35 -15.64 -8.05
CA LYS A 44 11.88 -16.26 -9.29
C LYS A 44 11.25 -15.24 -10.24
N PHE A 45 10.55 -14.24 -9.69
CA PHE A 45 10.02 -13.15 -10.49
C PHE A 45 11.13 -12.27 -11.05
N GLY A 46 12.12 -11.90 -10.24
CA GLY A 46 13.32 -11.17 -10.67
C GLY A 46 14.06 -11.88 -11.79
N GLN A 47 14.18 -13.21 -11.72
CA GLN A 47 14.74 -14.00 -12.81
C GLN A 47 13.85 -13.96 -14.06
N LEU A 48 12.53 -14.16 -13.90
CA LEU A 48 11.56 -14.16 -14.99
C LEU A 48 11.57 -12.84 -15.78
N ILE A 49 11.55 -11.68 -15.10
CA ILE A 49 11.49 -10.37 -15.75
C ILE A 49 12.76 -10.04 -16.56
N ASN A 50 13.89 -10.64 -16.18
CA ASN A 50 15.17 -10.44 -16.85
C ASN A 50 15.33 -11.33 -18.09
N THR A 51 14.45 -12.31 -18.30
CA THR A 51 14.50 -13.15 -19.50
C THR A 51 14.04 -12.40 -20.76
N SER A 52 14.73 -12.63 -21.88
CA SER A 52 14.35 -12.08 -23.20
C SER A 52 12.95 -12.54 -23.63
N ARG A 53 12.60 -13.79 -23.33
CA ARG A 53 11.28 -14.37 -23.59
C ARG A 53 10.14 -13.60 -22.91
N PHE A 54 10.36 -13.18 -21.66
CA PHE A 54 9.35 -12.40 -20.94
C PHE A 54 9.16 -11.01 -21.55
N LYS A 55 10.25 -10.34 -21.94
CA LYS A 55 10.19 -9.03 -22.64
C LYS A 55 9.45 -9.13 -23.97
N GLN A 56 9.69 -10.19 -24.74
CA GLN A 56 8.96 -10.46 -25.98
C GLN A 56 7.48 -10.77 -25.73
N ALA A 57 7.16 -11.58 -24.70
CA ALA A 57 5.79 -11.86 -24.31
C ALA A 57 5.03 -10.58 -23.91
N LEU A 58 5.70 -9.65 -23.21
CA LEU A 58 5.15 -8.33 -22.88
C LEU A 58 4.90 -7.48 -24.14
N ALA A 59 5.85 -7.44 -25.08
CA ALA A 59 5.68 -6.71 -26.32
C ALA A 59 4.51 -7.28 -27.15
N ASN A 60 4.40 -8.60 -27.22
CA ASN A 60 3.30 -9.28 -27.92
C ASN A 60 1.96 -9.05 -27.22
N ALA A 61 1.92 -9.08 -25.89
CA ALA A 61 0.71 -8.79 -25.11
C ALA A 61 0.27 -7.32 -25.26
N LYS A 62 1.22 -6.39 -25.41
CA LYS A 62 0.92 -4.98 -25.70
C LYS A 62 0.27 -4.83 -27.08
N SER A 63 0.76 -5.55 -28.09
CA SER A 63 0.21 -5.50 -29.45
C SER A 63 -1.10 -6.27 -29.59
N ASN A 64 -1.32 -7.32 -28.77
CA ASN A 64 -2.50 -8.18 -28.81
C ASN A 64 -3.09 -8.36 -27.40
N PRO A 65 -3.78 -7.33 -26.86
CA PRO A 65 -4.24 -7.33 -25.47
C PRO A 65 -5.31 -8.38 -25.17
N ASP A 66 -6.13 -8.74 -26.15
CA ASP A 66 -7.22 -9.71 -26.00
C ASP A 66 -6.77 -11.16 -26.23
N SER A 67 -5.48 -11.37 -26.51
CA SER A 67 -4.93 -12.72 -26.66
C SER A 67 -4.98 -13.49 -25.34
N LYS A 68 -5.16 -14.81 -25.44
CA LYS A 68 -5.18 -15.69 -24.27
C LYS A 68 -3.85 -15.62 -23.51
N GLU A 69 -2.75 -15.46 -24.24
CA GLU A 69 -1.40 -15.28 -23.72
C GLU A 69 -1.26 -13.99 -22.91
N ALA A 70 -1.80 -12.88 -23.39
CA ALA A 70 -1.83 -11.61 -22.66
C ALA A 70 -2.66 -11.72 -21.37
N PHE A 71 -3.82 -12.38 -21.43
CA PHE A 71 -4.65 -12.63 -20.25
C PHE A 71 -3.90 -13.41 -19.17
N TRP A 72 -3.26 -14.54 -19.53
CA TRP A 72 -2.50 -15.35 -18.59
C TRP A 72 -1.27 -14.62 -18.03
N LEU A 73 -0.58 -13.86 -18.86
CA LEU A 73 0.55 -13.04 -18.45
C LEU A 73 0.10 -12.01 -17.40
N ASN A 74 -1.01 -11.32 -17.67
CA ASN A 74 -1.57 -10.31 -16.76
C ASN A 74 -2.04 -10.93 -15.45
N ALA A 75 -2.77 -12.05 -15.48
CA ALA A 75 -3.21 -12.76 -14.28
C ALA A 75 -2.02 -13.17 -13.38
N ARG A 76 -0.93 -13.65 -13.99
CA ARG A 76 0.28 -14.04 -13.27
C ARG A 76 0.99 -12.83 -12.65
N LEU A 77 1.04 -11.70 -13.37
CA LEU A 77 1.61 -10.46 -12.86
C LEU A 77 0.77 -9.85 -11.74
N LEU A 78 -0.55 -9.82 -11.88
CA LEU A 78 -1.47 -9.33 -10.85
C LEU A 78 -1.34 -10.11 -9.55
N ARG A 79 -1.15 -11.43 -9.62
CA ARG A 79 -0.94 -12.27 -8.43
C ARG A 79 0.38 -11.95 -7.71
N LEU A 80 1.41 -11.54 -8.45
CA LEU A 80 2.68 -11.10 -7.87
C LEU A 80 2.57 -9.68 -7.32
N LEU A 81 1.90 -8.79 -8.04
CA LEU A 81 1.60 -7.44 -7.58
C LEU A 81 0.70 -7.44 -6.35
N SER A 82 -0.23 -8.38 -6.20
CA SER A 82 -1.06 -8.48 -5.00
C SER A 82 -0.27 -8.88 -3.74
N LEU A 83 0.88 -9.55 -3.90
CA LEU A 83 1.76 -9.88 -2.76
C LEU A 83 2.48 -8.63 -2.24
N VAL A 84 2.83 -7.70 -3.13
CA VAL A 84 3.57 -6.48 -2.79
C VAL A 84 2.62 -5.30 -2.50
N GLY A 85 1.51 -5.23 -3.23
CA GLY A 85 0.48 -4.20 -3.19
C GLY A 85 -0.52 -4.42 -2.06
N GLY A 86 -0.05 -4.38 -0.82
CA GLY A 86 -0.94 -4.23 0.32
C GLY A 86 -1.54 -2.83 0.38
N SER A 87 -2.75 -2.68 0.95
CA SER A 87 -3.32 -1.36 1.28
C SER A 87 -2.30 -0.55 2.08
N VAL A 88 -1.92 0.61 1.55
CA VAL A 88 -1.13 1.59 2.32
C VAL A 88 -1.99 1.98 3.51
N PRO A 89 -1.53 1.75 4.75
CA PRO A 89 -2.30 2.12 5.91
C PRO A 89 -2.60 3.61 5.89
N LEU A 90 -3.86 3.94 6.12
CA LEU A 90 -4.46 5.27 6.02
C LEU A 90 -4.44 5.80 4.58
N SER A 91 -4.80 4.94 3.62
CA SER A 91 -5.10 5.33 2.24
C SER A 91 -6.17 6.45 2.20
N PRO A 92 -6.30 7.20 1.10
CA PRO A 92 -7.36 8.21 0.97
C PRO A 92 -8.76 7.66 1.31
N PHE A 93 -9.04 6.41 0.94
CA PHE A 93 -10.29 5.72 1.29
C PHE A 93 -10.41 5.41 2.77
N GLU A 94 -9.35 4.88 3.39
CA GLU A 94 -9.33 4.62 4.84
C GLU A 94 -9.43 5.93 5.65
N ARG A 95 -8.84 7.03 5.17
CA ARG A 95 -8.97 8.38 5.76
C ARG A 95 -10.40 8.91 5.65
N ALA A 96 -11.02 8.81 4.47
CA ALA A 96 -12.40 9.21 4.25
C ALA A 96 -13.36 8.43 5.17
N ALA A 97 -13.16 7.11 5.28
CA ALA A 97 -13.93 6.25 6.19
C ALA A 97 -13.69 6.58 7.67
N THR A 98 -12.47 6.98 8.04
CA THR A 98 -12.13 7.34 9.43
C THR A 98 -12.74 8.68 9.84
N GLY A 99 -12.85 9.65 8.93
CA GLY A 99 -13.52 10.94 9.19
C GLY A 99 -14.96 10.77 9.65
N LEU A 100 -15.72 9.88 9.00
CA LEU A 100 -17.09 9.53 9.40
C LEU A 100 -17.14 8.86 10.79
N LYS A 101 -16.20 7.97 11.09
CA LYS A 101 -16.11 7.30 12.40
C LYS A 101 -15.80 8.30 13.52
N LEU A 102 -14.90 9.26 13.28
CA LEU A 102 -14.59 10.33 14.22
C LEU A 102 -15.80 11.26 14.43
N GLY A 103 -16.53 11.60 13.36
CA GLY A 103 -17.78 12.36 13.45
C GLY A 103 -18.86 11.64 14.27
N ALA A 104 -19.03 10.34 14.04
CA ALA A 104 -19.96 9.51 14.81
C ALA A 104 -19.54 9.38 16.29
N MET A 105 -18.24 9.21 16.57
CA MET A 105 -17.72 9.19 17.95
C MET A 105 -17.91 10.54 18.64
N ARG A 106 -17.73 11.66 17.93
CA ARG A 106 -18.03 13.00 18.44
C ARG A 106 -19.50 13.14 18.81
N TYR A 107 -20.40 12.69 17.94
CA TYR A 107 -21.85 12.78 18.17
C TYR A 107 -22.29 11.89 19.34
N ARG A 108 -21.69 10.70 19.48
CA ARG A 108 -22.09 9.70 20.47
C ARG A 108 -21.46 9.90 21.85
N TYR A 109 -20.22 10.39 21.92
CA TYR A 109 -19.43 10.45 23.16
C TYR A 109 -18.97 11.87 23.52
N GLY A 110 -19.30 12.89 22.71
CA GLY A 110 -19.01 14.28 23.03
C GLY A 110 -17.51 14.61 23.16
N ILE A 111 -16.62 13.86 22.49
CA ILE A 111 -15.17 14.06 22.59
C ILE A 111 -14.83 15.46 22.08
N ALA A 112 -14.53 16.37 23.02
CA ALA A 112 -14.02 17.70 22.75
C ALA A 112 -12.52 17.59 22.44
N LEU A 113 -12.12 17.96 21.23
CA LEU A 113 -10.71 18.19 20.90
C LEU A 113 -10.33 19.57 21.41
N HIS A 114 -9.59 19.62 22.51
CA HIS A 114 -8.81 20.79 22.93
C HIS A 114 -7.50 20.88 22.13
#